data_AF-A0A9E6MSU6-F1
#
_entry.id   AF-A0A9E6MSU6-F1
#
_cell.length_a   1.000
_cell.length_b   1.000
_cell.length_c   1.000
_cell.angle_alpha   90.00
_cell.angle_beta   90.00
_cell.angle_gamma   90.00
#
_symmetry.space_group_name_H-M   'P 1'
#
loop_
_entity.id
_entity.type
_entity.pdbx_description
1 polymer ?
#
loop_
_entity_poly.entity_id
_entity_poly.type
_entity_poly.pdbx_seq_one_letter_code
_entity_poly.pdbx_strand_id
1 'polypeptide(L)'
;MAKMNLEDIRLTENMHDKFVNTFQEFLSFHVSFQSLEKEYIKILTIIESSLILAAQDILRESSEMENIDTEIEIMTIFEILNGEELSESSVVKFNLRVMKYILENINNYSSETVNRMCRNAREYYNKHKCSLD
;
A
#
# COMPACT_ATOMS: atom_id res chain seq x y z
N MET A 1 -6.49 -11.93 7.50
CA MET A 1 -5.78 -11.03 6.58
C MET A 1 -4.28 -11.30 6.66
N ALA A 2 -3.54 -11.09 5.57
CA ALA A 2 -2.10 -11.31 5.53
C ALA A 2 -1.38 -10.19 6.30
N LYS A 3 -0.75 -10.55 7.43
CA LYS A 3 0.12 -9.68 8.21
C LYS A 3 1.59 -9.97 7.89
N MET A 4 2.40 -8.93 7.77
CA MET A 4 3.83 -9.02 7.51
C MET A 4 4.57 -7.99 8.34
N ASN A 5 5.70 -8.36 8.92
CA ASN A 5 6.58 -7.36 9.54
C ASN A 5 7.35 -6.58 8.44
N LEU A 6 7.99 -5.48 8.84
CA LEU A 6 8.73 -4.62 7.90
C LEU A 6 9.92 -5.33 7.24
N GLU A 7 10.56 -6.27 7.94
CA GLU A 7 11.69 -7.05 7.40
C GLU A 7 11.23 -7.99 6.28
N ASP A 8 10.11 -8.69 6.48
CA ASP A 8 9.49 -9.54 5.48
C ASP A 8 9.03 -8.75 4.25
N ILE A 9 8.52 -7.53 4.45
CA ILE A 9 8.11 -6.66 3.33
C ILE A 9 9.32 -6.16 2.54
N ARG A 10 10.43 -5.85 3.24
CA ARG A 10 11.68 -5.44 2.57
C ARG A 10 12.26 -6.55 1.71
N LEU A 11 12.08 -7.81 2.11
CA LEU A 11 12.59 -8.99 1.39
C LEU A 11 11.64 -9.39 0.26
N THR A 12 12.10 -9.24 -0.98
CA THR A 12 11.27 -9.35 -2.19
C THR A 12 10.70 -10.75 -2.47
N GLU A 13 11.38 -11.82 -2.07
CA GLU A 13 10.96 -13.20 -2.43
C GLU A 13 9.65 -13.60 -1.74
N ASN A 14 9.46 -13.27 -0.46
CA ASN A 14 8.22 -13.59 0.28
C ASN A 14 7.13 -12.54 0.08
N MET A 15 7.50 -11.32 -0.34
CA MET A 15 6.58 -10.21 -0.50
C MET A 15 5.66 -10.41 -1.73
N HIS A 16 6.21 -10.87 -2.85
CA HIS A 16 5.46 -10.99 -4.09
C HIS A 16 4.26 -11.93 -3.97
N ASP A 17 4.48 -13.15 -3.48
CA ASP A 17 3.41 -14.15 -3.35
C ASP A 17 2.32 -13.70 -2.37
N LYS A 18 2.71 -13.11 -1.23
CA LYS A 18 1.76 -12.56 -0.25
C LYS A 18 0.98 -11.39 -0.82
N PHE A 19 1.63 -10.50 -1.57
CA PHE A 19 1.00 -9.38 -2.24
C PHE A 19 -0.03 -9.85 -3.28
N VAL A 20 0.35 -10.77 -4.17
CA VAL A 20 -0.53 -11.32 -5.21
C VAL A 20 -1.73 -12.04 -4.59
N ASN A 21 -1.51 -12.86 -3.56
CA ASN A 21 -2.60 -13.56 -2.88
C ASN A 21 -3.57 -12.58 -2.19
N THR A 22 -3.05 -11.58 -1.48
CA THR A 22 -3.87 -10.54 -0.83
C THR A 22 -4.67 -9.74 -1.85
N PHE A 23 -4.04 -9.43 -2.98
CA PHE A 23 -4.70 -8.71 -4.06
C PHE A 23 -5.81 -9.54 -4.72
N GLN A 24 -5.59 -10.84 -4.93
CA GLN A 24 -6.64 -11.74 -5.43
C GLN A 24 -7.82 -11.87 -4.45
N GLU A 25 -7.53 -11.97 -3.16
CA GLU A 25 -8.55 -11.94 -2.11
C GLU A 25 -9.36 -10.64 -2.16
N PHE A 26 -8.69 -9.48 -2.24
CA PHE A 26 -9.35 -8.19 -2.41
C PHE A 26 -10.23 -8.15 -3.66
N LEU A 27 -9.72 -8.59 -4.82
CA LEU A 27 -10.51 -8.62 -6.05
C LEU A 27 -11.77 -9.49 -5.96
N SER A 28 -11.78 -10.53 -5.12
CA SER A 28 -12.94 -11.39 -4.97
C SER A 28 -14.16 -10.65 -4.37
N PHE A 29 -13.90 -9.57 -3.63
CA PHE A 29 -14.93 -8.71 -3.03
C PHE A 29 -15.10 -7.37 -3.79
N HIS A 30 -14.08 -6.90 -4.51
CA HIS A 30 -14.06 -5.57 -5.13
C HIS A 30 -13.89 -5.64 -6.65
N VAL A 31 -14.86 -6.26 -7.34
CA VAL A 31 -14.85 -6.48 -8.80
C VAL A 31 -14.61 -5.20 -9.61
N SER A 32 -15.03 -4.02 -9.10
CA SER A 32 -14.78 -2.72 -9.78
C SER A 32 -13.29 -2.42 -9.99
N PHE A 33 -12.41 -3.00 -9.18
CA PHE A 33 -10.95 -2.85 -9.26
C PHE A 33 -10.33 -3.68 -10.39
N GLN A 34 -11.07 -4.61 -11.00
CA GLN A 34 -10.63 -5.39 -12.17
C GLN A 34 -10.56 -4.55 -13.47
N SER A 35 -11.07 -3.33 -13.46
CA SER A 35 -11.07 -2.39 -14.58
C SER A 35 -9.70 -1.73 -14.86
N LEU A 36 -8.62 -2.23 -14.25
CA LEU A 36 -7.24 -1.79 -14.52
C LEU A 36 -6.72 -2.17 -15.93
N GLU A 37 -7.48 -2.97 -16.68
CA GLU A 37 -7.25 -3.34 -18.09
C GLU A 37 -5.77 -3.62 -18.43
N LYS A 38 -5.20 -2.89 -19.41
CA LYS A 38 -3.86 -3.12 -19.96
C LYS A 38 -2.73 -2.67 -19.03
N GLU A 39 -3.04 -1.89 -18.00
CA GLU A 39 -2.05 -1.26 -17.11
C GLU A 39 -1.93 -2.00 -15.78
N TYR A 40 -2.82 -2.96 -15.53
CA TYR A 40 -2.90 -3.77 -14.32
C TYR A 40 -1.54 -4.22 -13.77
N ILE A 41 -0.70 -4.87 -14.60
CA ILE A 41 0.61 -5.37 -14.16
C ILE A 41 1.48 -4.22 -13.66
N LYS A 42 1.51 -3.09 -14.38
CA LYS A 42 2.34 -1.94 -14.03
C LYS A 42 1.87 -1.25 -12.76
N ILE A 43 0.55 -1.10 -12.58
CA ILE A 43 -0.04 -0.52 -11.37
C ILE A 43 0.27 -1.38 -10.15
N LEU A 44 0.12 -2.71 -10.27
CA LEU A 44 0.50 -3.63 -9.20
C LEU A 44 1.98 -3.56 -8.86
N THR A 45 2.86 -3.52 -9.86
CA THR A 45 4.31 -3.35 -9.64
C THR A 45 4.61 -2.05 -8.89
N ILE A 46 3.90 -0.96 -9.18
CA ILE A 46 4.07 0.32 -8.47
C ILE A 46 3.64 0.20 -7.01
N ILE A 47 2.50 -0.43 -6.73
CA ILE A 47 1.99 -0.60 -5.36
C ILE A 47 2.94 -1.50 -4.56
N GLU A 48 3.34 -2.63 -5.14
CA GLU A 48 4.29 -3.57 -4.53
C GLU A 48 5.64 -2.90 -4.24
N SER A 49 6.20 -2.18 -5.22
CA SER A 49 7.45 -1.43 -5.03
C SER A 49 7.32 -0.35 -3.96
N SER A 50 6.16 0.31 -3.87
CA SER A 50 5.88 1.34 -2.85
C SER A 50 5.84 0.76 -1.43
N LEU A 51 5.31 -0.45 -1.27
CA LEU A 51 5.33 -1.19 0.00
C LEU A 51 6.78 -1.49 0.43
N ILE A 52 7.60 -2.01 -0.48
CA ILE A 52 9.02 -2.34 -0.23
C ILE A 52 9.81 -1.07 0.16
N LEU A 53 9.67 0.01 -0.61
CA LEU A 53 10.37 1.26 -0.34
C LEU A 53 9.95 1.88 1.01
N ALA A 54 8.66 1.83 1.35
CA ALA A 54 8.18 2.30 2.65
C ALA A 54 8.77 1.51 3.82
N ALA A 55 8.86 0.18 3.68
CA ALA A 55 9.47 -0.67 4.69
C ALA A 55 10.98 -0.36 4.86
N GLN A 56 11.71 -0.23 3.75
CA GLN A 56 13.13 0.14 3.76
C GLN A 56 13.40 1.46 4.46
N ASP A 57 12.59 2.48 4.15
CA ASP A 57 12.73 3.80 4.72
C ASP A 57 12.43 3.83 6.22
N ILE A 58 11.40 3.12 6.68
CA ILE A 58 11.07 3.04 8.11
C ILE A 58 12.15 2.29 8.88
N LEU A 59 12.65 1.16 8.35
CA LEU A 59 13.74 0.40 8.96
C LEU A 59 15.05 1.20 9.04
N ARG A 60 15.31 2.08 8.07
CA ARG A 60 16.47 2.98 8.10
C ARG A 60 16.32 4.09 9.15
N GLU A 61 15.09 4.55 9.39
CA GLU A 61 14.78 5.57 10.40
C GLU A 61 14.73 5.02 11.82
N SER A 62 14.43 3.72 12.00
CA SER A 62 14.44 3.09 13.31
C SER A 62 15.88 2.83 13.76
N SER A 63 16.39 3.67 14.67
CA SER A 63 17.67 3.45 15.38
C SER A 63 17.60 2.34 16.43
N GLU A 64 16.40 1.87 16.76
CA GLU A 64 16.11 0.95 17.86
C GLU A 64 15.32 -0.26 17.36
N MET A 65 15.65 -1.44 17.90
CA MET A 65 15.01 -2.74 17.63
C MET A 65 13.48 -2.75 17.86
N GLU A 66 12.89 -1.70 18.44
CA GLU A 66 11.49 -1.65 18.85
C GLU A 66 10.47 -1.58 17.69
N ASN A 67 10.88 -1.24 16.47
CA ASN A 67 9.94 -1.07 15.34
C ASN A 67 9.85 -2.28 14.40
N ILE A 68 10.63 -3.33 14.66
CA ILE A 68 10.76 -4.51 13.77
C ILE A 68 9.53 -5.43 13.89
N ASP A 69 8.88 -5.47 15.06
CA ASP A 69 7.73 -6.34 15.33
C ASP A 69 6.38 -5.75 14.85
N THR A 70 6.39 -4.57 14.22
CA THR A 70 5.17 -3.94 13.72
C THR A 70 4.59 -4.76 12.56
N GLU A 71 3.44 -5.39 12.79
CA GLU A 71 2.68 -6.09 11.76
C GLU A 71 1.96 -5.10 10.84
N ILE A 72 2.21 -5.24 9.55
CA ILE A 72 1.60 -4.48 8.47
C ILE A 72 0.61 -5.35 7.73
N GLU A 73 -0.56 -4.79 7.43
CA GLU A 73 -1.58 -5.42 6.62
C GLU A 73 -1.59 -4.82 5.22
N ILE A 74 -1.24 -5.65 4.23
CA ILE A 74 -1.25 -5.24 2.81
C ILE A 74 -2.68 -4.86 2.38
N MET A 75 -3.71 -5.53 2.93
CA MET A 75 -5.11 -5.28 2.61
C MET A 75 -5.49 -3.80 2.82
N THR A 76 -5.00 -3.19 3.89
CA THR A 76 -5.24 -1.78 4.20
C THR A 76 -4.80 -0.85 3.08
N ILE A 77 -3.75 -1.19 2.33
CA ILE A 77 -3.33 -0.39 1.17
C ILE A 77 -4.38 -0.43 0.07
N PHE A 78 -4.97 -1.59 -0.21
CA PHE A 78 -6.04 -1.71 -1.20
C PHE A 78 -7.32 -1.03 -0.75
N GLU A 79 -7.70 -1.15 0.53
CA GLU A 79 -8.85 -0.45 1.11
C GLU A 79 -8.69 1.08 0.96
N ILE A 80 -7.51 1.63 1.29
CA ILE A 80 -7.21 3.06 1.09
C ILE A 80 -7.33 3.45 -0.37
N LEU A 81 -6.72 2.69 -1.29
CA LEU A 81 -6.78 2.99 -2.73
C LEU A 81 -8.21 2.88 -3.27
N ASN A 82 -9.05 2.01 -2.71
CA ASN A 82 -10.45 1.90 -3.10
C ASN A 82 -11.37 2.92 -2.41
N GLY A 83 -10.90 3.58 -1.36
CA GLY A 83 -11.65 4.61 -0.62
C GLY A 83 -12.61 4.00 0.41
N GLU A 84 -12.25 2.86 0.99
CA GLU A 84 -13.05 2.12 1.95
C GLU A 84 -12.72 2.49 3.40
N GLU A 85 -13.64 2.12 4.30
CA GLU A 85 -13.36 2.15 5.73
C GLU A 85 -12.35 1.05 6.07
N LEU A 86 -11.34 1.39 6.88
CA LEU A 86 -10.27 0.47 7.21
C LEU A 86 -10.80 -0.61 8.15
N SER A 87 -10.59 -1.87 7.80
CA SER A 87 -11.11 -3.01 8.55
C SER A 87 -10.38 -3.26 9.88
N GLU A 88 -9.10 -2.88 9.97
CA GLU A 88 -8.25 -3.09 11.15
C GLU A 88 -7.43 -1.84 11.53
N SER A 89 -6.75 -1.90 12.70
CA SER A 89 -5.89 -0.82 13.17
C SER A 89 -4.70 -0.64 12.23
N SER A 90 -4.66 0.48 11.52
CA SER A 90 -3.66 0.72 10.49
C SER A 90 -2.38 1.37 11.05
N VAL A 91 -1.21 0.96 10.58
CA VAL A 91 0.07 1.64 10.87
C VAL A 91 0.16 2.90 10.03
N VAL A 92 -0.41 3.99 10.54
CA VAL A 92 -0.58 5.26 9.82
C VAL A 92 0.72 5.77 9.20
N LYS A 93 1.84 5.73 9.93
CA LYS A 93 3.15 6.17 9.41
C LYS A 93 3.58 5.38 8.16
N PHE A 94 3.42 4.05 8.18
CA PHE A 94 3.74 3.19 7.05
C PHE A 94 2.83 3.49 5.85
N ASN A 95 1.52 3.51 6.08
CA ASN A 95 0.54 3.76 5.02
C ASN A 95 0.73 5.12 4.34
N LEU A 96 1.02 6.17 5.11
CA LEU A 96 1.33 7.50 4.57
C LEU A 96 2.54 7.46 3.62
N ARG A 97 3.56 6.68 3.96
CA ARG A 97 4.76 6.54 3.13
C ARG A 97 4.48 5.76 1.86
N VAL A 98 3.71 4.68 1.95
CA VAL A 98 3.24 3.93 0.78
C VAL A 98 2.42 4.83 -0.15
N MET A 99 1.46 5.59 0.37
CA MET A 99 0.65 6.51 -0.42
C MET A 99 1.48 7.57 -1.12
N LYS A 100 2.51 8.10 -0.44
CA LYS A 100 3.45 9.04 -1.04
C LYS A 100 4.16 8.42 -2.25
N TYR A 101 4.72 7.22 -2.10
CA TYR A 101 5.41 6.54 -3.20
C TYR A 101 4.48 6.18 -4.36
N ILE A 102 3.27 5.72 -4.08
CA ILE A 102 2.27 5.45 -5.12
C ILE A 102 1.98 6.73 -5.90
N LEU A 103 1.66 7.83 -5.20
CA LEU A 103 1.35 9.12 -5.83
C LEU A 103 2.51 9.68 -6.65
N GLU A 104 3.76 9.45 -6.25
CA GLU A 104 4.94 9.88 -7.01
C GLU A 104 5.12 9.09 -8.32
N ASN A 105 4.76 7.79 -8.32
CA ASN A 105 5.07 6.87 -9.42
C ASN A 105 3.89 6.57 -10.36
N ILE A 106 2.65 6.80 -9.92
CA ILE A 106 1.43 6.45 -10.69
C ILE A 106 0.93 7.58 -11.62
N ASN A 107 1.50 8.78 -11.56
CA ASN A 107 0.98 9.97 -12.27
C ASN A 107 0.99 9.89 -13.80
N ASN A 108 1.66 8.90 -14.40
CA ASN A 108 1.72 8.72 -15.85
C ASN A 108 0.55 7.89 -16.42
N TYR A 109 -0.38 7.44 -15.57
CA TYR A 109 -1.53 6.63 -15.95
C TYR A 109 -2.82 7.43 -15.73
N SER A 110 -3.79 7.28 -16.63
CA SER A 110 -4.98 8.15 -16.65
C SER A 110 -6.31 7.41 -16.76
N SER A 111 -6.34 6.11 -16.43
CA SER A 111 -7.61 5.38 -16.35
C SER A 111 -8.48 5.91 -15.21
N GLU A 112 -9.80 5.79 -15.34
CA GLU A 112 -10.74 6.24 -14.31
C GLU A 112 -10.45 5.59 -12.95
N THR A 113 -10.07 4.31 -12.97
CA THR A 113 -9.70 3.54 -11.79
C THR A 113 -8.45 4.09 -11.13
N VAL A 114 -7.41 4.40 -11.91
CA VAL A 114 -6.18 5.03 -11.38
C VAL A 114 -6.47 6.43 -10.84
N ASN A 115 -7.26 7.24 -11.54
CA ASN A 115 -7.64 8.58 -11.08
C ASN A 115 -8.35 8.50 -9.72
N ARG A 116 -9.27 7.55 -9.56
CA ARG A 116 -9.95 7.26 -8.28
C ARG A 116 -8.95 6.85 -7.19
N MET A 117 -8.04 5.92 -7.48
CA MET A 117 -7.00 5.52 -6.54
C MET A 117 -6.14 6.70 -6.08
N CYS A 118 -5.71 7.55 -7.01
CA CYS A 118 -4.92 8.74 -6.71
C CYS A 118 -5.68 9.72 -5.81
N ARG A 119 -6.97 9.93 -6.08
CA ARG A 119 -7.83 10.79 -5.24
C ARG A 119 -7.91 10.24 -3.82
N ASN A 120 -8.22 8.95 -3.68
CA ASN A 120 -8.38 8.32 -2.39
C ASN A 120 -7.06 8.29 -1.59
N ALA A 121 -5.93 8.01 -2.25
CA ALA A 121 -4.60 8.09 -1.66
C ALA A 121 -4.27 9.51 -1.15
N ARG A 122 -4.61 10.55 -1.93
CA ARG A 122 -4.43 11.96 -1.50
C ARG A 122 -5.33 12.34 -0.34
N GLU A 123 -6.57 11.88 -0.33
CA GLU A 123 -7.51 12.11 0.77
C GLU A 123 -7.01 11.49 2.07
N TYR A 124 -6.59 10.22 2.03
CA TYR A 124 -5.96 9.56 3.16
C TYR A 124 -4.70 10.31 3.62
N TYR A 125 -3.81 10.65 2.68
CA TYR A 125 -2.58 11.37 3.00
C TYR A 125 -2.86 12.71 3.70
N ASN A 126 -3.79 13.51 3.18
CA ASN A 126 -4.13 14.80 3.76
C ASN A 126 -4.80 14.69 5.13
N LYS A 127 -5.63 13.66 5.34
CA LYS A 127 -6.29 13.41 6.62
C LYS A 127 -5.30 13.03 7.71
N HIS A 128 -4.24 12.30 7.37
CA HIS A 128 -3.34 11.68 8.34
C HIS A 128 -1.93 12.27 8.39
N LYS A 129 -1.52 13.15 7.47
CA LYS A 129 -0.17 13.74 7.46
C LYS A 129 0.21 14.49 8.74
N CYS A 130 -0.76 15.04 9.48
CA CYS A 130 -0.52 15.71 10.76
C CYS A 130 -0.30 14.71 11.92
N SER A 131 -0.46 13.40 11.68
CA SER A 131 -0.09 12.34 12.62
C SER A 131 1.39 11.94 12.53
N LEU A 132 2.20 12.70 11.77
CA LEU A 132 3.64 12.53 11.63
C LEU A 132 4.46 13.53 12.47
N ASP A 133 3.78 14.48 13.15
CA ASP A 133 4.36 15.45 14.09
C ASP A 133 4.29 14.90 15.53
#